data_AF-A0A9P5XM87-F1
#
_entry.id   AF-A0A9P5XM87-F1
#
_cell.length_a   1.000
_cell.length_b   1.000
_cell.length_c   1.000
_cell.angle_alpha   90.00
_cell.angle_beta   90.00
_cell.angle_gamma   90.00
#
_symmetry.space_group_name_H-M   'P 1'
#
loop_
_entity.id
_entity.type
_entity.pdbx_description
1 polymer ?
#
loop_
_entity_poly.entity_id
_entity_poly.type
_entity_poly.pdbx_seq_one_letter_code
_entity_poly.pdbx_strand_id
1 'polypeptide(L)'
;MFPFRRFTQLRPQTLLQHRSQCFQQTKRTLWWRQKSEVPAIYKPRKESWVTPTMVVVGIIPLFTFALGTWQLKRLKWKINLIDELEEKLQLQPITLPSKINLSVIPEFVFRKVALRGKWDHAHTMFFAPRVHEGIHGVHVVTPLVRENGSTVLVDRGFVSKDQLDSGAYLKDTEEVVIVGMLRTSQKRNSFTPNNEPENGKWYWTDIGAMAEYAGGEKTGVQPVFVEQIFEGHAGEATSRVEKGIPVGRPPTVDLRNSHLSYVITWYALSGLTAFMFARLLIAKQRNAGKRMPRYR
;
A
#
# COMPACT_ATOMS: atom_id res chain seq x y z
N MET A 1 -45.73 -6.35 61.50
CA MET A 1 -46.66 -6.05 62.60
C MET A 1 -46.07 -4.89 63.40
N PHE A 2 -46.49 -3.64 63.10
CA PHE A 2 -46.56 -2.59 64.12
C PHE A 2 -47.57 -3.03 65.21
N PRO A 3 -47.71 -2.38 66.37
CA PRO A 3 -47.00 -1.22 66.95
C PRO A 3 -46.65 -1.44 68.44
N PHE A 4 -46.06 -0.46 69.14
CA PHE A 4 -46.50 -0.20 70.52
C PHE A 4 -46.47 1.29 70.85
N ARG A 5 -47.56 1.68 71.51
CA ARG A 5 -48.02 3.03 71.85
C ARG A 5 -47.59 3.39 73.28
N ARG A 6 -47.43 4.71 73.48
CA ARG A 6 -47.72 5.53 74.68
C ARG A 6 -46.87 5.30 75.92
N PHE A 7 -46.38 6.41 76.48
CA PHE A 7 -46.78 6.80 77.84
C PHE A 7 -46.91 8.33 77.96
N THR A 8 -48.04 8.71 78.54
CA THR A 8 -48.50 10.04 78.97
C THR A 8 -48.45 10.10 80.49
N GLN A 9 -47.91 11.17 81.10
CA GLN A 9 -48.27 11.70 82.44
C GLN A 9 -47.86 13.20 82.44
N LEU A 10 -48.75 14.21 82.49
CA LEU A 10 -49.69 14.70 83.52
C LEU A 10 -49.05 15.45 84.72
N ARG A 11 -49.01 16.81 84.62
CA ARG A 11 -49.42 17.91 85.58
C ARG A 11 -48.92 17.90 87.06
N PRO A 12 -49.09 18.98 87.90
CA PRO A 12 -49.54 20.37 87.68
C PRO A 12 -48.78 21.51 88.46
N GLN A 13 -49.03 22.76 88.04
CA GLN A 13 -49.32 24.03 88.75
C GLN A 13 -48.60 24.49 90.05
N THR A 14 -48.15 25.76 90.03
CA THR A 14 -48.55 26.90 90.92
C THR A 14 -47.91 28.20 90.36
N LEU A 15 -48.64 29.15 89.75
CA LEU A 15 -49.34 30.32 90.32
C LEU A 15 -48.45 31.28 91.14
N LEU A 16 -48.21 32.50 90.62
CA LEU A 16 -48.80 33.76 91.11
C LEU A 16 -48.24 35.01 90.39
N GLN A 17 -49.17 35.86 89.95
CA GLN A 17 -49.14 37.34 89.98
C GLN A 17 -48.07 38.06 89.11
N HIS A 18 -48.33 39.15 88.39
CA HIS A 18 -49.40 40.14 88.42
C HIS A 18 -49.27 41.00 87.14
N ARG A 19 -50.40 41.58 86.68
CA ARG A 19 -50.55 42.82 85.88
C ARG A 19 -49.44 43.16 84.88
N SER A 20 -49.73 43.28 83.59
CA SER A 20 -50.50 44.43 83.12
C SER A 20 -50.90 44.24 81.64
N GLN A 21 -52.20 44.25 81.39
CA GLN A 21 -52.75 44.52 80.07
C GLN A 21 -52.73 46.02 79.84
N CYS A 22 -52.05 46.49 78.79
CA CYS A 22 -52.50 47.67 78.09
C CYS A 22 -52.03 47.64 76.63
N PHE A 23 -53.01 47.77 75.75
CA PHE A 23 -52.95 48.37 74.43
C PHE A 23 -52.46 47.55 73.21
N GLN A 24 -53.41 47.45 72.28
CA GLN A 24 -53.26 47.41 70.82
C GLN A 24 -53.29 46.03 70.15
N GLN A 25 -54.52 45.53 70.03
CA GLN A 25 -55.02 45.04 68.74
C GLN A 25 -54.57 45.96 67.60
N THR A 26 -53.84 45.45 66.61
CA THR A 26 -54.31 45.32 65.22
C THR A 26 -53.18 44.92 64.26
N LYS A 27 -53.59 44.22 63.20
CA LYS A 27 -52.88 43.88 61.96
C LYS A 27 -51.99 42.63 61.98
N ARG A 28 -52.68 41.50 61.83
CA ARG A 28 -52.27 40.41 60.92
C ARG A 28 -51.66 41.01 59.64
N THR A 29 -50.38 40.79 59.41
CA THR A 29 -49.80 40.76 58.06
C THR A 29 -48.95 39.51 57.95
N LEU A 30 -49.40 38.59 57.09
CA LEU A 30 -48.59 37.50 56.58
C LEU A 30 -47.40 38.13 55.85
N TRP A 31 -46.22 38.11 56.46
CA TRP A 31 -44.97 38.41 55.77
C TRP A 31 -44.51 37.16 55.02
N TRP A 32 -45.09 36.93 53.85
CA TRP A 32 -44.40 36.16 52.81
C TRP A 32 -43.21 37.00 52.36
N ARG A 33 -42.01 36.68 52.85
CA ARG A 33 -40.78 37.22 52.29
C ARG A 33 -40.60 36.57 50.91
N GLN A 34 -41.16 37.20 49.89
CA GLN A 34 -40.89 36.89 48.50
C GLN A 34 -39.40 37.15 48.28
N LYS A 35 -38.58 36.10 48.37
CA LYS A 35 -37.20 36.15 47.86
C LYS A 35 -37.35 36.48 46.38
N SER A 36 -37.00 37.69 46.00
CA SER A 36 -36.73 38.02 44.61
C SER A 36 -35.55 37.15 44.19
N GLU A 37 -35.84 36.00 43.58
CA GLU A 37 -34.85 35.28 42.79
C GLU A 37 -34.53 36.17 41.59
N VAL A 38 -33.52 37.02 41.76
CA VAL A 38 -32.92 37.74 40.66
C VAL A 38 -32.46 36.67 39.66
N PRO A 39 -32.95 36.65 38.40
CA PRO A 39 -32.50 35.65 37.46
C PRO A 39 -30.98 35.79 37.33
N ALA A 40 -30.27 34.67 37.45
CA ALA A 40 -28.82 34.63 37.40
C ALA A 40 -28.32 35.46 36.21
N ILE A 41 -27.50 36.48 36.48
CA ILE A 41 -26.89 37.32 35.44
C ILE A 41 -26.24 36.39 34.42
N TYR A 42 -26.76 36.38 33.20
CA TYR A 42 -26.21 35.60 32.09
C TYR A 42 -24.73 35.95 31.94
N LYS A 43 -23.84 35.07 32.40
CA LYS A 43 -22.41 35.19 32.12
C LYS A 43 -22.21 34.69 30.70
N PRO A 44 -21.86 35.56 29.72
CA PRO A 44 -21.61 35.10 28.37
C PRO A 44 -20.49 34.06 28.41
N ARG A 45 -20.73 32.90 27.80
CA ARG A 45 -19.70 31.87 27.63
C ARG A 45 -18.58 32.51 26.83
N LYS A 46 -17.44 32.78 27.46
CA LYS A 46 -16.23 33.20 26.74
C LYS A 46 -15.80 32.02 25.88
N GLU A 47 -16.23 32.01 24.63
CA GLU A 47 -15.70 31.03 23.67
C GLU A 47 -14.21 31.27 23.54
N SER A 48 -13.44 30.25 23.90
CA SER A 48 -12.00 30.21 23.64
C SER A 48 -11.76 30.48 22.15
N TRP A 49 -10.78 31.32 21.86
CA TRP A 49 -10.39 31.63 20.48
C TRP A 49 -9.95 30.35 19.73
N VAL A 50 -9.55 29.31 20.46
CA VAL A 50 -9.17 27.99 19.93
C VAL A 50 -10.20 26.96 20.41
N THR A 51 -11.14 26.59 19.54
CA THR A 51 -12.02 25.44 19.78
C THR A 51 -11.29 24.16 19.34
N PRO A 52 -11.54 22.99 19.97
CA PRO A 52 -10.95 21.71 19.55
C PRO A 52 -11.14 21.42 18.06
N THR A 53 -12.29 21.82 17.50
CA THR A 53 -12.59 21.74 16.07
C THR A 53 -11.63 22.55 15.20
N MET A 54 -11.17 23.72 15.66
CA MET A 54 -10.25 24.58 14.92
C MET A 54 -8.84 23.98 14.88
N VAL A 55 -8.43 23.29 15.95
CA VAL A 55 -7.17 22.55 15.99
C VAL A 55 -7.21 21.38 15.01
N VAL A 56 -8.28 20.58 15.03
CA VAL A 56 -8.45 19.44 14.11
C VAL A 56 -8.42 19.91 12.66
N VAL A 57 -9.22 20.93 12.31
CA VAL A 57 -9.26 21.46 10.93
C VAL A 57 -7.92 22.07 10.52
N GLY A 58 -7.19 22.69 11.45
CA GLY A 58 -5.86 23.25 11.18
C GLY A 58 -4.76 22.19 10.97
N ILE A 59 -4.90 21.00 11.54
CA ILE A 59 -3.94 19.89 11.36
C ILE A 59 -4.07 19.25 9.97
N ILE A 60 -5.28 19.16 9.42
CA ILE A 60 -5.56 18.54 8.11
C ILE A 60 -4.67 19.07 6.97
N PRO A 61 -4.54 20.40 6.74
CA PRO A 61 -3.68 20.90 5.66
C PRO A 61 -2.20 20.57 5.87
N LEU A 62 -1.72 20.55 7.12
CA LEU A 62 -0.34 20.19 7.45
C LEU A 62 -0.08 18.69 7.19
N PHE A 63 -1.01 17.84 7.62
CA PHE A 63 -0.91 16.40 7.43
C PHE A 63 -0.95 16.02 5.94
N THR A 64 -1.90 16.58 5.18
CA THR A 64 -2.01 16.34 3.74
C THR A 64 -0.82 16.88 2.95
N PHE A 65 -0.24 18.01 3.38
CA PHE A 65 1.01 18.52 2.81
C PHE A 65 2.20 17.58 3.08
N ALA A 66 2.31 17.05 4.30
CA ALA A 66 3.33 16.08 4.66
C ALA A 66 3.20 14.79 3.83
N LEU A 67 1.98 14.30 3.62
CA LEU A 67 1.70 13.16 2.73
C LEU A 67 2.07 13.47 1.27
N GLY A 68 1.73 14.65 0.76
CA GLY A 68 2.13 15.08 -0.59
C GLY A 68 3.66 15.13 -0.75
N THR A 69 4.36 15.65 0.25
CA THR A 69 5.83 15.69 0.29
C THR A 69 6.43 14.28 0.32
N TRP A 70 5.85 13.37 1.10
CA TRP A 70 6.27 11.97 1.14
C TRP A 70 6.07 11.28 -0.21
N GLN A 71 4.92 11.48 -0.84
CA GLN A 71 4.64 10.93 -2.18
C GLN A 71 5.60 11.49 -3.23
N LEU A 72 6.00 12.76 -3.14
CA LEU A 72 6.97 13.37 -4.05
C LEU A 72 8.37 12.73 -3.87
N LYS A 73 8.80 12.52 -2.62
CA LYS A 73 10.05 11.80 -2.33
C LYS A 73 9.99 10.37 -2.88
N ARG A 74 8.86 9.69 -2.70
CA ARG A 74 8.65 8.33 -3.20
C ARG A 74 8.66 8.26 -4.72
N LEU A 75 8.04 9.24 -5.38
CA LEU A 75 8.07 9.40 -6.83
C LEU A 75 9.50 9.55 -7.34
N LYS A 76 10.27 10.47 -6.75
CA LYS A 76 11.66 10.71 -7.15
C LYS A 76 12.53 9.47 -6.98
N TRP A 77 12.41 8.79 -5.83
CA TRP A 77 13.10 7.52 -5.60
C TRP A 77 12.74 6.47 -6.68
N LYS A 78 11.46 6.36 -7.04
CA LYS A 78 11.02 5.40 -8.05
C LYS A 78 11.50 5.74 -9.45
N ILE A 79 11.51 7.02 -9.82
CA ILE A 79 12.06 7.48 -11.11
C ILE A 79 13.54 7.13 -11.19
N ASN A 80 14.33 7.52 -10.19
CA ASN A 80 15.76 7.22 -10.16
C ASN A 80 16.05 5.71 -10.28
N LEU A 81 15.21 4.86 -9.67
CA LEU A 81 15.34 3.40 -9.80
C LEU A 81 15.03 2.92 -11.22
N ILE A 82 13.99 3.47 -11.86
CA ILE A 82 13.67 3.14 -13.26
C ILE A 82 14.82 3.56 -14.16
N ASP A 83 15.31 4.79 -14.01
CA ASP A 83 16.42 5.34 -14.79
C ASP A 83 17.68 4.47 -14.66
N GLU A 84 18.03 4.02 -13.45
CA GLU A 84 19.16 3.11 -13.20
C GLU A 84 19.01 1.77 -13.95
N LEU A 85 17.80 1.20 -13.94
CA LEU A 85 17.51 -0.07 -14.61
C LEU A 85 17.51 0.09 -16.13
N GLU A 86 17.02 1.22 -16.65
CA GLU A 86 17.04 1.55 -18.07
C GLU A 86 18.48 1.74 -18.57
N GLU A 87 19.33 2.43 -17.80
CA GLU A 87 20.76 2.59 -18.11
C GLU A 87 21.45 1.22 -18.19
N LYS A 88 21.22 0.33 -17.21
CA LYS A 88 21.75 -1.04 -17.22
C LYS A 88 21.31 -1.83 -18.45
N LEU A 89 20.08 -1.62 -18.92
CA LEU A 89 19.52 -2.31 -20.06
C LEU A 89 20.10 -1.82 -21.40
N GLN A 90 20.50 -0.54 -21.49
CA GLN A 90 21.11 0.05 -22.68
C GLN A 90 22.58 -0.35 -22.88
N LEU A 91 23.27 -0.68 -21.80
CA LEU A 91 24.66 -1.15 -21.84
C LEU A 91 24.78 -2.48 -22.63
N GLN A 92 25.89 -2.63 -23.36
CA GLN A 92 26.15 -3.80 -24.21
C GLN A 92 26.03 -5.14 -23.45
N PRO A 93 25.58 -6.22 -24.13
CA PRO A 93 25.47 -7.54 -23.52
C PRO A 93 26.82 -8.06 -23.03
N ILE A 94 26.83 -8.63 -21.83
CA ILE A 94 28.03 -9.28 -21.26
C ILE A 94 27.96 -10.79 -21.43
N THR A 95 29.11 -11.45 -21.52
CA THR A 95 29.19 -12.91 -21.47
C THR A 95 29.25 -13.37 -20.01
N LEU A 96 28.50 -14.41 -19.66
CA LEU A 96 28.53 -14.95 -18.30
C LEU A 96 29.80 -15.78 -18.07
N PRO A 97 30.49 -15.63 -16.93
CA PRO A 97 31.62 -16.49 -16.58
C PRO A 97 31.18 -17.95 -16.38
N SER A 98 32.15 -18.88 -16.34
CA SER A 98 31.89 -20.30 -16.09
C SER A 98 31.27 -20.53 -14.71
N LYS A 99 31.84 -19.89 -13.68
CA LYS A 99 31.30 -19.90 -12.31
C LYS A 99 30.82 -18.51 -11.93
N ILE A 100 29.54 -18.42 -11.60
CA ILE A 100 28.84 -17.17 -11.29
C ILE A 100 28.71 -17.06 -9.78
N ASN A 101 29.11 -15.92 -9.23
CA ASN A 101 28.86 -15.60 -7.83
C ASN A 101 27.40 -15.14 -7.68
N LEU A 102 26.59 -15.91 -6.95
CA LEU A 102 25.16 -15.62 -6.77
C LEU A 102 24.90 -14.35 -5.97
N SER A 103 25.84 -13.95 -5.10
CA SER A 103 25.69 -12.76 -4.26
C SER A 103 25.69 -11.46 -5.05
N VAL A 104 26.32 -11.42 -6.23
CA VAL A 104 26.38 -10.21 -7.07
C VAL A 104 25.22 -10.12 -8.05
N ILE A 105 24.47 -11.20 -8.30
CA ILE A 105 23.36 -11.23 -9.27
C ILE A 105 22.33 -10.10 -9.06
N PRO A 106 21.93 -9.75 -7.83
CA PRO A 106 21.02 -8.63 -7.59
C PRO A 106 21.50 -7.27 -8.15
N GLU A 107 22.81 -7.06 -8.27
CA GLU A 107 23.39 -5.83 -8.81
C GLU A 107 23.28 -5.77 -10.35
N PHE A 108 23.27 -6.95 -11.00
CA PHE A 108 23.22 -7.12 -12.45
C PHE A 108 21.80 -7.38 -12.99
N VAL A 109 20.75 -7.25 -12.17
CA VAL A 109 19.37 -7.33 -12.64
C VAL A 109 19.13 -6.30 -13.75
N PHE A 110 18.42 -6.69 -14.81
CA PHE A 110 18.22 -5.93 -16.04
C PHE A 110 19.45 -5.76 -16.95
N ARG A 111 20.64 -6.27 -16.60
CA ARG A 111 21.77 -6.32 -17.55
C ARG A 111 21.51 -7.37 -18.64
N LYS A 112 21.80 -7.00 -19.89
CA LYS A 112 21.79 -7.92 -21.03
C LYS A 112 22.95 -8.90 -20.93
N VAL A 113 22.70 -10.17 -21.19
CA VAL A 113 23.69 -11.24 -21.23
C VAL A 113 23.58 -12.00 -22.55
N ALA A 114 24.73 -12.31 -23.14
CA ALA A 114 24.81 -13.18 -24.32
C ALA A 114 25.17 -14.59 -23.87
N LEU A 115 24.37 -15.57 -24.30
CA LEU A 115 24.54 -16.98 -23.98
C LEU A 115 24.64 -17.78 -25.27
N ARG A 116 25.49 -18.81 -25.23
CA ARG A 116 25.63 -19.80 -26.30
C ARG A 116 25.64 -21.19 -25.70
N GLY A 117 24.89 -22.11 -26.31
CA GLY A 117 24.80 -23.49 -25.82
C GLY A 117 23.67 -24.28 -26.48
N LYS A 118 23.36 -25.43 -25.89
CA LYS A 118 22.30 -26.34 -26.32
C LYS A 118 21.20 -26.44 -25.27
N TRP A 119 19.97 -26.55 -25.73
CA TRP A 119 18.80 -26.70 -24.87
C TRP A 119 18.75 -28.08 -24.23
N ASP A 120 18.55 -28.12 -22.91
CA ASP A 120 18.19 -29.33 -22.19
C ASP A 120 16.66 -29.46 -22.13
N HIS A 121 16.10 -30.01 -23.20
CA HIS A 121 14.66 -30.18 -23.34
C HIS A 121 14.06 -31.14 -22.31
N ALA A 122 14.86 -32.06 -21.74
CA ALA A 122 14.39 -33.04 -20.77
C ALA A 122 13.93 -32.39 -19.46
N HIS A 123 14.55 -31.28 -19.07
CA HIS A 123 14.21 -30.52 -17.88
C HIS A 123 13.44 -29.22 -18.18
N THR A 124 12.64 -29.21 -19.25
CA THR A 124 11.77 -28.07 -19.57
C THR A 124 10.72 -27.87 -18.48
N MET A 125 10.50 -26.61 -18.11
CA MET A 125 9.58 -26.17 -17.06
C MET A 125 8.55 -25.19 -17.66
N PHE A 126 7.33 -25.23 -17.13
CA PHE A 126 6.23 -24.39 -17.61
C PHE A 126 5.72 -23.44 -16.54
N PHE A 127 5.70 -22.16 -16.86
CA PHE A 127 5.11 -21.11 -16.05
C PHE A 127 3.68 -20.83 -16.50
N ALA A 128 2.72 -21.26 -15.69
CA ALA A 128 1.29 -21.15 -15.99
C ALA A 128 0.51 -20.59 -14.78
N PRO A 129 -0.62 -19.90 -14.98
CA PRO A 129 -1.14 -19.42 -16.26
C PRO A 129 -0.46 -18.09 -16.68
N ARG A 130 -0.27 -17.89 -17.99
CA ARG A 130 0.15 -16.61 -18.57
C ARG A 130 -0.82 -16.18 -19.67
N VAL A 131 -0.93 -14.86 -19.87
CA VAL A 131 -1.75 -14.26 -20.92
C VAL A 131 -0.88 -13.29 -21.70
N HIS A 132 -0.90 -13.42 -23.01
CA HIS A 132 -0.22 -12.51 -23.94
C HIS A 132 -1.23 -12.07 -25.00
N GLU A 133 -1.50 -10.77 -25.10
CA GLU A 133 -2.46 -10.20 -26.07
C GLU A 133 -3.85 -10.86 -26.05
N GLY A 134 -4.32 -11.27 -24.86
CA GLY A 134 -5.62 -11.93 -24.69
C GLY A 134 -5.61 -13.45 -24.94
N ILE A 135 -4.49 -14.02 -25.39
CA ILE A 135 -4.32 -15.46 -25.61
C ILE A 135 -3.78 -16.10 -24.33
N HIS A 136 -4.41 -17.20 -23.91
CA HIS A 136 -3.94 -18.01 -22.79
C HIS A 136 -2.79 -18.93 -23.21
N GLY A 137 -1.78 -19.00 -22.36
CA GLY A 137 -0.61 -19.83 -22.61
C GLY A 137 0.27 -19.96 -21.39
N VAL A 138 1.53 -20.30 -21.66
CA VAL A 138 2.55 -20.53 -20.65
C VAL A 138 3.85 -19.87 -21.07
N HIS A 139 4.70 -19.57 -20.09
CA HIS A 139 6.10 -19.28 -20.37
C HIS A 139 6.89 -20.59 -20.33
N VAL A 140 7.75 -20.82 -21.31
CA VAL A 140 8.60 -22.01 -21.40
C VAL A 140 9.98 -21.68 -20.88
N VAL A 141 10.38 -22.31 -19.79
CA VAL A 141 11.73 -22.20 -19.24
C VAL A 141 12.49 -23.47 -19.56
N THR A 142 13.60 -23.34 -20.28
CA THR A 142 14.44 -24.47 -20.65
C THR A 142 15.86 -24.21 -20.17
N PRO A 143 16.50 -25.13 -19.44
CA PRO A 143 17.91 -25.00 -19.09
C PRO A 143 18.78 -24.98 -20.36
N LEU A 144 19.77 -24.11 -20.39
CA LEU A 144 20.73 -23.99 -21.49
C LEU A 144 22.09 -24.48 -21.01
N VAL A 145 22.55 -25.61 -21.57
CA VAL A 145 23.88 -26.18 -21.31
C VAL A 145 24.89 -25.42 -22.16
N ARG A 146 25.78 -24.67 -21.51
CA ARG A 146 26.80 -23.86 -22.18
C ARG A 146 28.01 -24.70 -22.55
N GLU A 147 28.80 -24.24 -23.52
CA GLU A 147 30.04 -24.91 -23.98
C GLU A 147 31.03 -25.17 -22.84
N ASN A 148 31.05 -24.33 -21.81
CA ASN A 148 31.91 -24.47 -20.64
C ASN A 148 31.42 -25.52 -19.60
N GLY A 149 30.38 -26.29 -19.94
CA GLY A 149 29.82 -27.36 -19.11
C GLY A 149 28.87 -26.89 -18.00
N SER A 150 28.60 -25.59 -17.91
CA SER A 150 27.67 -25.07 -16.90
C SER A 150 26.31 -24.72 -17.50
N THR A 151 25.26 -24.92 -16.71
CA THR A 151 23.88 -24.77 -17.16
C THR A 151 23.22 -23.59 -16.48
N VAL A 152 22.46 -22.79 -17.24
CA VAL A 152 21.68 -21.65 -16.72
C VAL A 152 20.21 -21.79 -17.10
N LEU A 153 19.31 -21.25 -16.30
CA LEU A 153 17.88 -21.31 -16.54
C LEU A 153 17.46 -20.16 -17.45
N VAL A 154 16.83 -20.45 -18.58
CA VAL A 154 16.38 -19.42 -19.52
C VAL A 154 14.88 -19.51 -19.74
N ASP A 155 14.16 -18.42 -19.43
CA ASP A 155 12.78 -18.22 -19.88
C ASP A 155 12.80 -17.81 -21.36
N ARG A 156 12.46 -18.76 -22.23
CA ARG A 156 12.36 -18.55 -23.68
C ARG A 156 11.16 -17.70 -24.06
N GLY A 157 10.20 -17.56 -23.14
CA GLY A 157 9.04 -16.70 -23.28
C GLY A 157 7.75 -17.44 -23.55
N PHE A 158 6.77 -16.71 -24.11
CA PHE A 158 5.38 -17.14 -24.19
C PHE A 158 5.12 -18.12 -25.35
N VAL A 159 4.34 -19.16 -25.06
CA VAL A 159 3.75 -20.09 -26.03
C VAL A 159 2.26 -20.23 -25.72
N SER A 160 1.41 -20.20 -26.74
CA SER A 160 -0.04 -20.39 -26.58
C SER A 160 -0.36 -21.82 -26.12
N LYS A 161 -1.49 -22.00 -25.43
CA LYS A 161 -1.89 -23.32 -24.94
C LYS A 161 -2.03 -24.35 -26.08
N ASP A 162 -2.61 -23.94 -27.21
CA ASP A 162 -2.82 -24.82 -28.35
C ASP A 162 -1.51 -25.33 -28.97
N GLN A 163 -0.45 -24.52 -28.92
CA GLN A 163 0.89 -24.88 -29.42
C GLN A 163 1.76 -25.59 -28.38
N LEU A 164 1.36 -25.55 -27.10
CA LEU A 164 2.06 -26.30 -26.07
C LEU A 164 1.91 -27.80 -26.31
N ASP A 165 0.71 -28.25 -26.67
CA ASP A 165 0.41 -29.66 -26.92
C ASP A 165 1.07 -30.18 -28.21
N SER A 166 1.37 -29.29 -29.17
CA SER A 166 2.06 -29.65 -30.42
C SER A 166 3.56 -29.90 -30.24
N GLY A 167 4.14 -29.50 -29.09
CA GLY A 167 5.57 -29.65 -28.81
C GLY A 167 6.47 -28.78 -29.70
N ALA A 168 5.92 -27.78 -30.39
CA ALA A 168 6.67 -26.97 -31.36
C ALA A 168 7.89 -26.23 -30.75
N TYR A 169 7.87 -25.97 -29.45
CA TYR A 169 8.97 -25.35 -28.70
C TYR A 169 10.23 -26.25 -28.62
N LEU A 170 10.12 -27.56 -28.86
CA LEU A 170 11.22 -28.52 -28.78
C LEU A 170 12.08 -28.60 -30.05
N LYS A 171 11.69 -27.90 -31.13
CA LYS A 171 12.34 -28.05 -32.46
C LYS A 171 13.79 -27.57 -32.51
N ASP A 172 14.18 -26.67 -31.62
CA ASP A 172 15.55 -26.13 -31.56
C ASP A 172 16.48 -27.16 -30.90
N THR A 173 17.09 -28.03 -31.69
CA THR A 173 18.02 -29.08 -31.22
C THR A 173 19.49 -28.74 -31.45
N GLU A 174 19.75 -27.72 -32.27
CA GLU A 174 21.10 -27.24 -32.56
C GLU A 174 21.60 -26.25 -31.50
N GLU A 175 22.87 -25.86 -31.62
CA GLU A 175 23.44 -24.84 -30.77
C GLU A 175 22.83 -23.47 -31.08
N VAL A 176 22.41 -22.76 -30.04
CA VAL A 176 21.76 -21.45 -30.15
C VAL A 176 22.62 -20.37 -29.52
N VAL A 177 22.54 -19.17 -30.09
CA VAL A 177 23.05 -17.94 -29.49
C VAL A 177 21.85 -17.07 -29.15
N ILE A 178 21.70 -16.73 -27.88
CA ILE A 178 20.60 -15.92 -27.39
C ILE A 178 21.11 -14.72 -26.60
N VAL A 179 20.34 -13.64 -26.64
CA VAL A 179 20.50 -12.51 -25.74
C VAL A 179 19.34 -12.54 -24.76
N GLY A 180 19.64 -12.41 -23.48
CA GLY A 180 18.64 -12.38 -22.43
C GLY A 180 18.96 -11.36 -21.37
N MET A 181 18.06 -11.22 -20.41
CA MET A 181 18.13 -10.26 -19.33
C MET A 181 18.18 -10.99 -18.00
N LEU A 182 19.15 -10.63 -17.15
CA LEU A 182 19.26 -11.21 -15.82
C LEU A 182 18.10 -10.80 -14.91
N ARG A 183 17.57 -11.78 -14.19
CA ARG A 183 16.47 -11.63 -13.24
C ARG A 183 16.78 -12.35 -11.93
N THR A 184 16.20 -11.84 -10.86
CA THR A 184 16.23 -12.48 -9.53
C THR A 184 14.92 -13.20 -9.23
N SER A 185 14.99 -14.11 -8.25
CA SER A 185 13.80 -14.81 -7.74
C SER A 185 12.79 -13.80 -7.20
N GLN A 186 11.52 -13.98 -7.55
CA GLN A 186 10.45 -13.15 -7.04
C GLN A 186 9.97 -13.72 -5.70
N LYS A 187 9.76 -12.83 -4.72
CA LYS A 187 9.16 -13.24 -3.45
C LYS A 187 7.71 -13.67 -3.68
N ARG A 188 7.38 -14.88 -3.25
CA ARG A 188 6.02 -15.42 -3.30
C ARG A 188 5.03 -14.55 -2.51
N ASN A 189 3.85 -14.32 -3.08
CA ASN A 189 2.71 -13.70 -2.40
C ASN A 189 1.81 -14.77 -1.76
N SER A 190 1.05 -14.42 -0.71
CA SER A 190 0.15 -15.35 0.01
C SER A 190 -0.96 -15.93 -0.87
N PHE A 191 -1.31 -15.27 -1.97
CA PHE A 191 -2.32 -15.74 -2.93
C PHE A 191 -1.75 -16.61 -4.06
N THR A 192 -0.42 -16.77 -4.12
CA THR A 192 0.24 -17.58 -5.15
C THR A 192 0.26 -19.04 -4.71
N PRO A 193 -0.22 -19.99 -5.54
CA PRO A 193 -0.12 -21.42 -5.28
C PRO A 193 1.32 -21.90 -5.05
N ASN A 194 1.47 -23.10 -4.48
CA ASN A 194 2.77 -23.78 -4.41
C ASN A 194 3.19 -24.25 -5.80
N ASN A 195 4.49 -24.26 -6.09
CA ASN A 195 5.01 -24.87 -7.31
C ASN A 195 4.83 -26.40 -7.26
N GLU A 196 4.77 -27.04 -8.43
CA GLU A 196 4.67 -28.50 -8.60
C GLU A 196 5.90 -28.99 -9.40
N PRO A 197 7.07 -29.13 -8.76
CA PRO A 197 8.30 -29.52 -9.45
C PRO A 197 8.18 -30.88 -10.14
N GLU A 198 7.47 -31.85 -9.54
CA GLU A 198 7.30 -33.21 -10.09
C GLU A 198 6.64 -33.22 -11.49
N ASN A 199 5.79 -32.25 -11.78
CA ASN A 199 5.10 -32.10 -13.06
C ASN A 199 5.75 -31.05 -13.97
N GLY A 200 6.88 -30.46 -13.56
CA GLY A 200 7.51 -29.34 -14.26
C GLY A 200 6.64 -28.07 -14.32
N LYS A 201 5.65 -27.92 -13.42
CA LYS A 201 4.71 -26.79 -13.41
C LYS A 201 5.08 -25.79 -12.31
N TRP A 202 5.24 -24.54 -12.70
CA TRP A 202 5.70 -23.46 -11.83
C TRP A 202 4.72 -22.28 -11.88
N TYR A 203 4.45 -21.69 -10.73
CA TYR A 203 3.57 -20.53 -10.57
C TYR A 203 4.37 -19.27 -10.22
N TRP A 204 5.55 -19.42 -9.62
CA TRP A 204 6.48 -18.33 -9.26
C TRP A 204 7.93 -18.77 -9.39
N THR A 205 8.83 -17.79 -9.57
CA THR A 205 10.23 -18.02 -9.92
C THR A 205 11.09 -18.38 -8.71
N ASP A 206 11.05 -19.64 -8.30
CA ASP A 206 11.98 -20.20 -7.32
C ASP A 206 13.23 -20.72 -8.04
N ILE A 207 14.23 -19.85 -8.21
CA ILE A 207 15.43 -20.18 -9.00
C ILE A 207 16.21 -21.35 -8.37
N GLY A 208 16.21 -21.47 -7.04
CA GLY A 208 16.89 -22.56 -6.35
C GLY A 208 16.22 -23.91 -6.63
N ALA A 209 14.91 -23.99 -6.40
CA ALA A 209 14.16 -25.22 -6.64
C ALA A 209 14.12 -25.61 -8.14
N MET A 210 14.09 -24.62 -9.04
CA MET A 210 14.20 -24.85 -10.47
C MET A 210 15.58 -25.38 -10.88
N ALA A 211 16.65 -24.85 -10.29
CA ALA A 211 18.00 -25.37 -10.56
C ALA A 211 18.15 -26.82 -10.09
N GLU A 212 17.59 -27.16 -8.93
CA GLU A 212 17.54 -28.53 -8.42
C GLU A 212 16.75 -29.46 -9.34
N TYR A 213 15.58 -29.02 -9.85
CA TYR A 213 14.81 -29.81 -10.82
C TYR A 213 15.60 -30.11 -12.11
N ALA A 214 16.46 -29.20 -12.54
CA ALA A 214 17.33 -29.40 -13.70
C ALA A 214 18.58 -30.27 -13.43
N GLY A 215 18.70 -30.86 -12.23
CA GLY A 215 19.80 -31.73 -11.82
C GLY A 215 20.75 -31.13 -10.78
N GLY A 216 20.54 -29.85 -10.41
CA GLY A 216 21.26 -29.16 -9.35
C GLY A 216 22.75 -28.92 -9.64
N GLU A 217 23.50 -28.62 -8.58
CA GLU A 217 24.94 -28.32 -8.72
C GLU A 217 25.76 -29.51 -9.23
N LYS A 218 25.29 -30.75 -9.03
CA LYS A 218 25.98 -31.98 -9.44
C LYS A 218 26.15 -32.08 -10.95
N THR A 219 25.19 -31.56 -11.72
CA THR A 219 25.23 -31.51 -13.19
C THR A 219 25.70 -30.15 -13.71
N GLY A 220 26.21 -29.28 -12.83
CA GLY A 220 26.72 -27.95 -13.20
C GLY A 220 25.63 -26.90 -13.43
N VAL A 221 24.40 -27.14 -12.96
CA VAL A 221 23.32 -26.15 -13.02
C VAL A 221 23.55 -25.07 -11.99
N GLN A 222 23.61 -23.83 -12.44
CA GLN A 222 23.71 -22.65 -11.59
C GLN A 222 22.33 -22.01 -11.44
N PRO A 223 21.95 -21.57 -10.22
CA PRO A 223 20.68 -20.90 -9.97
C PRO A 223 20.74 -19.45 -10.48
N VAL A 224 20.82 -19.32 -11.80
CA VAL A 224 20.83 -18.06 -12.54
C VAL A 224 19.68 -18.12 -13.54
N PHE A 225 18.81 -17.12 -13.47
CA PHE A 225 17.61 -17.03 -14.31
C PHE A 225 17.73 -15.86 -15.28
N VAL A 226 17.52 -16.17 -16.56
CA VAL A 226 17.67 -15.23 -17.67
C VAL A 226 16.35 -15.23 -18.47
N GLU A 227 15.77 -14.06 -18.68
CA GLU A 227 14.62 -13.91 -19.59
C GLU A 227 15.13 -13.61 -21.00
N GLN A 228 14.81 -14.46 -21.97
CA GLN A 228 15.21 -14.24 -23.36
C GLN A 228 14.58 -12.95 -23.87
N ILE A 229 15.40 -12.11 -24.51
CA ILE A 229 14.97 -10.86 -25.10
C ILE A 229 14.46 -11.11 -26.51
N PHE A 230 13.34 -10.48 -26.85
CA PHE A 230 12.80 -10.41 -28.20
C PHE A 230 12.78 -8.95 -28.67
N GLU A 231 13.56 -8.64 -29.71
CA GLU A 231 13.65 -7.27 -30.30
C GLU A 231 12.88 -7.14 -31.63
N GLY A 232 12.14 -8.18 -32.06
CA GLY A 232 11.32 -8.12 -33.27
C GLY A 232 10.05 -7.29 -33.08
N HIS A 233 9.37 -6.99 -34.19
CA HIS A 233 8.11 -6.22 -34.16
C HIS A 233 6.90 -7.07 -33.77
N ALA A 234 5.77 -6.44 -33.42
CA ALA A 234 4.57 -7.14 -32.95
C ALA A 234 4.07 -8.23 -33.92
N GLY A 235 3.98 -7.96 -35.22
CA GLY A 235 3.57 -8.97 -36.21
C GLY A 235 4.48 -10.21 -36.27
N GLU A 236 5.78 -10.07 -36.01
CA GLU A 236 6.71 -11.20 -35.92
C GLU A 236 6.47 -12.03 -34.65
N ALA A 237 6.17 -11.37 -33.53
CA ALA A 237 5.78 -12.05 -32.30
C ALA A 237 4.52 -12.89 -32.53
N THR A 238 3.47 -12.31 -33.13
CA THR A 238 2.23 -13.03 -33.45
C THR A 238 2.49 -14.24 -34.33
N SER A 239 3.27 -14.10 -35.41
CA SER A 239 3.60 -15.23 -36.30
C SER A 239 4.39 -16.33 -35.57
N ARG A 240 5.29 -15.98 -34.65
CA ARG A 240 6.03 -16.95 -33.84
C ARG A 240 5.11 -17.70 -32.88
N VAL A 241 4.18 -17.00 -32.21
CA VAL A 241 3.17 -17.62 -31.33
C VAL A 241 2.30 -18.60 -32.12
N GLU A 242 1.84 -18.24 -33.32
CA GLU A 242 1.05 -19.13 -34.19
C GLU A 242 1.83 -20.40 -34.59
N LYS A 243 3.15 -20.26 -34.81
CA LYS A 243 4.05 -21.37 -35.12
C LYS A 243 4.51 -22.18 -33.90
N GLY A 244 4.12 -21.75 -32.69
CA GLY A 244 4.54 -22.37 -31.42
C GLY A 244 6.01 -22.13 -31.05
N ILE A 245 6.63 -21.11 -31.64
CA ILE A 245 7.99 -20.67 -31.28
C ILE A 245 7.87 -19.74 -30.07
N PRO A 246 8.57 -20.01 -28.95
CA PRO A 246 8.52 -19.15 -27.78
C PRO A 246 8.91 -17.71 -28.09
N VAL A 247 8.10 -16.76 -27.63
CA VAL A 247 8.36 -15.33 -27.80
C VAL A 247 8.84 -14.74 -26.47
N GLY A 248 10.13 -14.38 -26.43
CA GLY A 248 10.76 -13.71 -25.31
C GLY A 248 10.14 -12.35 -24.98
N ARG A 249 10.60 -11.73 -23.90
CA ARG A 249 10.11 -10.40 -23.51
C ARG A 249 10.85 -9.29 -24.25
N PRO A 250 10.17 -8.17 -24.56
CA PRO A 250 10.87 -6.98 -25.02
C PRO A 250 11.81 -6.47 -23.90
N PRO A 251 12.94 -5.85 -24.26
CA PRO A 251 13.86 -5.27 -23.30
C PRO A 251 13.30 -3.94 -22.78
N THR A 252 12.30 -4.00 -21.89
CA THR A 252 11.68 -2.81 -21.28
C THR A 252 11.58 -2.93 -19.77
N VAL A 253 11.64 -1.77 -19.09
CA VAL A 253 11.45 -1.65 -17.64
C VAL A 253 10.02 -1.21 -17.35
N ASP A 254 9.07 -2.14 -17.31
CA ASP A 254 7.68 -1.82 -16.97
C ASP A 254 7.46 -1.84 -15.44
N LEU A 255 7.71 -0.69 -14.79
CA LEU A 255 7.42 -0.49 -13.38
C LEU A 255 6.32 0.57 -13.20
N ARG A 256 5.10 0.12 -12.91
CA ARG A 256 3.92 1.00 -12.70
C ARG A 256 4.20 2.15 -11.73
N ASN A 257 4.19 3.40 -12.18
CA ASN A 257 4.45 4.58 -11.36
C ASN A 257 3.22 5.51 -11.29
N SER A 258 2.43 5.40 -10.22
CA SER A 258 1.25 6.25 -9.98
C SER A 258 1.48 7.35 -8.94
N HIS A 259 2.70 7.56 -8.46
CA HIS A 259 2.94 8.50 -7.37
C HIS A 259 2.64 9.95 -7.74
N LEU A 260 2.80 10.33 -9.02
CA LEU A 260 2.51 11.69 -9.48
C LEU A 260 1.04 12.08 -9.30
N SER A 261 0.09 11.19 -9.64
CA SER A 261 -1.34 11.49 -9.46
C SER A 261 -1.67 11.68 -7.98
N TYR A 262 -1.10 10.85 -7.10
CA TYR A 262 -1.24 11.03 -5.66
C TYR A 262 -0.63 12.35 -5.17
N VAL A 263 0.56 12.74 -5.64
CA VAL A 263 1.18 14.03 -5.31
C VAL A 263 0.21 15.18 -5.62
N ILE A 264 -0.39 15.17 -6.81
CA ILE A 264 -1.37 16.18 -7.23
C ILE A 264 -2.58 16.17 -6.29
N THR A 265 -3.14 14.99 -6.00
CA THR A 265 -4.31 14.86 -5.10
C THR A 265 -4.01 15.41 -3.69
N TRP A 266 -2.87 15.06 -3.10
CA TRP A 266 -2.53 15.47 -1.73
C TRP A 266 -2.25 16.97 -1.63
N TYR A 267 -1.56 17.57 -2.62
CA TYR A 267 -1.34 19.00 -2.64
C TYR A 267 -2.62 19.78 -2.95
N ALA A 268 -3.50 19.29 -3.83
CA ALA A 268 -4.81 19.88 -4.07
C ALA A 268 -5.67 19.88 -2.79
N LEU A 269 -5.71 18.75 -2.07
CA LEU A 269 -6.44 18.63 -0.80
C LEU A 269 -5.85 19.55 0.28
N SER A 270 -4.52 19.63 0.37
CA SER A 270 -3.83 20.54 1.30
C SER A 270 -4.17 22.00 1.01
N GLY A 271 -4.11 22.43 -0.26
CA GLY A 271 -4.48 23.78 -0.69
C GLY A 271 -5.94 24.11 -0.39
N LEU A 272 -6.88 23.21 -0.71
CA LEU A 272 -8.31 23.41 -0.46
C LEU A 272 -8.63 23.51 1.03
N THR A 273 -8.08 22.60 1.84
CA THR A 273 -8.30 22.59 3.28
C THR A 273 -7.65 23.78 3.99
N ALA A 274 -6.47 24.20 3.53
CA ALA A 274 -5.81 25.43 3.99
C ALA A 274 -6.63 26.68 3.64
N PHE A 275 -7.17 26.76 2.42
CA PHE A 275 -8.05 27.85 2.00
C PHE A 275 -9.33 27.93 2.84
N MET A 276 -10.00 26.79 3.06
CA MET A 276 -11.18 26.70 3.91
C MET A 276 -10.85 27.12 5.35
N PHE A 277 -9.73 26.65 5.89
CA PHE A 277 -9.28 27.03 7.23
C PHE A 277 -8.99 28.53 7.34
N ALA A 278 -8.31 29.12 6.35
CA ALA A 278 -8.06 30.57 6.30
C ALA A 278 -9.37 31.39 6.22
N ARG A 279 -10.33 30.97 5.38
CA ARG A 279 -11.68 31.56 5.30
C ARG A 279 -12.39 31.52 6.65
N LEU A 280 -12.32 30.39 7.37
CA LEU A 280 -12.92 30.25 8.70
C LEU A 280 -12.26 31.18 9.72
N LEU A 281 -10.94 31.32 9.70
CA LEU A 281 -10.22 32.25 10.58
C LEU A 281 -10.62 33.70 10.31
N ILE A 282 -10.68 34.12 9.04
CA ILE A 282 -11.11 35.47 8.64
C ILE A 282 -12.56 35.72 9.06
N ALA A 283 -13.48 34.77 8.83
CA ALA A 283 -14.87 34.90 9.23
C ALA A 283 -15.03 35.02 10.75
N LYS A 284 -14.29 34.22 11.52
CA LYS A 284 -14.30 34.28 12.99
C LYS A 284 -13.75 35.61 13.51
N GLN A 285 -12.67 36.14 12.93
CA GLN A 285 -12.13 37.46 13.26
C GLN A 285 -13.13 38.58 12.98
N ARG A 286 -13.81 38.56 11.82
CA ARG A 286 -14.83 39.55 11.47
C ARG A 286 -16.04 39.52 12.40
N ASN A 287 -16.47 38.33 12.82
CA ASN A 287 -17.60 38.17 13.74
C ASN A 287 -17.27 38.56 15.19
N ALA A 288 -16.03 38.38 15.64
CA ALA A 288 -15.57 38.83 16.97
C ALA A 288 -15.66 40.36 17.16
N GLY A 289 -15.66 41.14 16.06
CA GLY A 289 -15.78 42.60 16.08
C GLY A 289 -17.23 43.14 16.14
N LYS A 290 -18.26 42.31 15.89
CA LYS A 290 -19.67 42.73 16.00
C LYS A 290 -20.12 42.71 17.46
N ARG A 291 -19.89 43.81 18.20
CA ARG A 291 -20.53 44.03 19.51
C ARG A 291 -22.05 44.09 19.32
N MET A 292 -22.81 43.28 20.07
CA MET A 292 -24.27 43.33 20.03
C MET A 292 -24.76 44.73 20.45
N PRO A 293 -25.81 45.28 19.81
CA PRO A 293 -26.38 46.56 20.22
C PRO A 293 -26.83 46.45 21.68
N ARG A 294 -26.28 47.32 22.54
CA ARG A 294 -26.80 47.48 23.90
C ARG A 294 -28.17 48.13 23.78
N TYR A 295 -29.23 47.39 24.03
CA TYR A 295 -30.53 47.98 24.31
C TYR A 295 -30.37 48.80 25.60
N ARG A 296 -30.62 50.11 25.50
CA ARG A 296 -30.67 51.03 26.64
C ARG A 296 -32.06 51.00 27.25
#